data_AF-A0A3S2WYK0-F1
#
_entry.id   AF-A0A3S2WYK0-F1
#
_cell.length_a   1.000
_cell.length_b   1.000
_cell.length_c   1.000
_cell.angle_alpha   90.00
_cell.angle_beta   90.00
_cell.angle_gamma   90.00
#
_symmetry.space_group_name_H-M   'P 1'
#
loop_
_entity.id
_entity.type
_entity.pdbx_description
1 polymer ?
#
loop_
_entity_poly.entity_id
_entity_poly.type
_entity_poly.pdbx_seq_one_letter_code
_entity_poly.pdbx_strand_id
1 'polypeptide(L)'
;MSAVLLFPCYCGSGQIFSACCEPLISGQAKAQSPEELMRSRYSAYCHHHKNPQCYRYIMETYHSSVRAAHTETEIADFARAVHFVGLKILSDSSQKKPQPQSNQVHFVASYLVGDRLEKLDEVSDFEMEQGHWMYRSGVLTEHPAVRLSRNDICPCGSGIKFKKCQHQV
;
A
#
# COMPACT_ATOMS: atom_id res chain seq x y z
N MET A 1 10.40 8.71 26.69
CA MET A 1 9.91 9.69 25.71
C MET A 1 10.25 9.16 24.33
N SER A 2 9.31 8.51 23.66
CA SER A 2 9.55 7.96 22.32
C SER A 2 9.72 9.10 21.34
N ALA A 3 10.83 9.12 20.60
CA ALA A 3 11.03 10.04 19.50
C ALA A 3 9.90 9.82 18.48
N VAL A 4 8.98 10.78 18.37
CA VAL A 4 7.93 10.76 17.36
C VAL A 4 8.65 10.81 16.01
N LEU A 5 8.51 9.76 15.21
CA LEU A 5 9.11 9.69 13.89
C LEU A 5 8.34 10.63 12.95
N LEU A 6 8.90 11.82 12.73
CA LEU A 6 8.33 12.90 11.93
C LEU A 6 8.60 12.72 10.42
N PHE A 7 8.23 11.58 9.84
CA PHE A 7 8.32 11.39 8.38
C PHE A 7 6.92 11.39 7.73
N PRO A 8 6.78 11.86 6.48
CA PRO A 8 5.51 11.83 5.76
C PRO A 8 4.96 10.41 5.65
N CYS A 9 3.65 10.25 5.78
CA CYS A 9 3.00 8.96 5.64
C CYS A 9 3.18 8.41 4.22
N TYR A 10 3.48 7.12 4.11
CA TYR A 10 3.65 6.43 2.83
C TYR A 10 2.41 6.51 1.94
N CYS A 11 1.21 6.56 2.52
CA CYS A 11 -0.05 6.57 1.76
C CYS A 11 -0.30 7.82 0.90
N GLY A 12 0.59 8.81 0.91
CA GLY A 12 0.45 10.02 0.10
C GLY A 12 -0.64 10.99 0.59
N SER A 13 -1.06 10.89 1.85
CA SER A 13 -2.03 11.82 2.45
C SER A 13 -1.46 13.22 2.75
N GLY A 14 -0.14 13.37 2.72
CA GLY A 14 0.56 14.59 3.16
C GLY A 14 0.68 14.75 4.67
N GLN A 15 0.03 13.88 5.46
CA GLN A 15 0.14 13.86 6.92
C GLN A 15 1.41 13.13 7.38
N ILE A 16 1.83 13.36 8.62
CA ILE A 16 2.93 12.62 9.25
C ILE A 16 2.46 11.19 9.56
N PHE A 17 3.33 10.20 9.36
CA PHE A 17 3.00 8.78 9.54
C PHE A 17 2.33 8.48 10.89
N SER A 18 2.86 9.06 11.98
CA SER A 18 2.36 8.86 13.35
C SER A 18 0.95 9.41 13.60
N ALA A 19 0.52 10.38 12.80
CA ALA A 19 -0.81 10.97 12.87
C ALA A 19 -1.76 10.42 11.79
N CYS A 20 -1.28 9.51 10.93
CA CYS A 20 -2.02 9.01 9.78
C CYS A 20 -2.23 7.50 9.85
N CYS A 21 -1.28 6.69 9.37
CA CYS A 21 -1.47 5.24 9.28
C CYS A 21 -0.94 4.47 10.51
N GLU A 22 -0.04 5.06 11.31
CA GLU A 22 0.49 4.38 12.50
C GLU A 22 -0.59 3.99 13.53
N PRO A 23 -1.59 4.84 13.86
CA PRO A 23 -2.63 4.46 14.82
C PRO A 23 -3.46 3.26 14.35
N LEU A 24 -3.69 3.13 13.04
CA LEU A 24 -4.40 1.98 12.46
C LEU A 24 -3.53 0.72 12.52
N ILE A 25 -2.27 0.81 12.08
CA ILE A 25 -1.33 -0.32 12.04
C ILE A 25 -1.04 -0.85 13.45
N SER A 26 -0.95 0.04 14.43
CA SER A 26 -0.72 -0.30 15.84
C SER A 26 -1.97 -0.80 16.57
N GLY A 27 -3.16 -0.67 15.97
CA GLY A 27 -4.44 -1.07 16.57
C GLY A 27 -5.02 -0.04 17.56
N GLN A 28 -4.50 1.18 17.59
CA GLN A 28 -5.00 2.29 18.43
C GLN A 28 -6.25 2.96 17.84
N ALA A 29 -6.45 2.86 16.53
CA ALA A 29 -7.60 3.38 15.81
C ALA A 29 -8.12 2.35 14.79
N LYS A 30 -9.36 2.56 14.35
CA LYS A 30 -10.00 1.76 13.29
C LYS A 30 -10.23 2.63 12.07
N ALA A 31 -10.06 2.07 10.88
CA ALA A 31 -10.42 2.75 9.64
C ALA A 31 -11.91 3.11 9.64
N GLN A 32 -12.21 4.37 9.30
CA GLN A 32 -13.55 4.92 9.17
C GLN A 32 -14.09 4.76 7.75
N SER A 33 -13.22 4.53 6.77
CA SER A 33 -13.60 4.30 5.38
C SER A 33 -12.78 3.19 4.71
N PRO A 34 -13.28 2.62 3.60
CA PRO A 34 -12.51 1.70 2.75
C PRO A 34 -11.19 2.30 2.26
N GLU A 35 -11.21 3.58 1.88
CA GLU A 35 -10.01 4.28 1.41
C GLU A 35 -8.96 4.40 2.52
N GLU A 36 -9.37 4.71 3.75
CA GLU A 36 -8.45 4.79 4.89
C GLU A 36 -7.83 3.42 5.22
N LEU A 37 -8.62 2.35 5.11
CA LEU A 37 -8.11 0.99 5.26
C LEU A 37 -7.12 0.63 4.15
N MET A 38 -7.43 0.96 2.89
CA MET A 38 -6.53 0.67 1.78
C MET A 38 -5.20 1.42 1.93
N ARG A 39 -5.26 2.73 2.23
CA ARG A 39 -4.09 3.58 2.47
C ARG A 39 -3.20 3.08 3.61
N SER A 40 -3.81 2.63 4.71
CA SER A 40 -3.06 2.09 5.85
C SER A 40 -2.47 0.71 5.55
N ARG A 41 -3.15 -0.17 4.81
CA ARG A 41 -2.59 -1.44 4.31
C ARG A 41 -1.38 -1.19 3.41
N TYR A 42 -1.45 -0.27 2.46
CA TYR A 42 -0.31 0.15 1.65
C TYR A 42 0.86 0.65 2.52
N SER A 43 0.57 1.50 3.51
CA SER A 43 1.61 2.02 4.41
C SER A 43 2.25 0.93 5.26
N ALA A 44 1.49 -0.09 5.65
CA ALA A 44 2.02 -1.25 6.36
C ALA A 44 3.02 -2.02 5.49
N TYR A 45 2.69 -2.25 4.21
CA TYR A 45 3.61 -2.83 3.24
C TYR A 45 4.88 -1.99 3.05
N CYS A 46 4.81 -0.67 3.16
CA CYS A 46 6.01 0.19 3.04
C CYS A 46 6.84 0.25 4.32
N HIS A 47 6.21 0.13 5.49
CA HIS A 47 6.85 0.33 6.80
C HIS A 47 7.38 -0.97 7.43
N HIS A 48 7.12 -2.12 6.82
CA HIS A 48 7.37 -3.45 7.37
C HIS A 48 8.80 -3.70 7.91
N HIS A 49 9.85 -3.17 7.27
CA HIS A 49 11.23 -3.32 7.76
C HIS A 49 11.46 -2.66 9.13
N LYS A 50 10.66 -1.65 9.48
CA LYS A 50 10.75 -0.92 10.75
C LYS A 50 9.79 -1.43 11.81
N ASN A 51 8.74 -2.14 11.41
CA ASN A 51 7.72 -2.65 12.32
C ASN A 51 7.16 -4.00 11.83
N PRO A 52 7.57 -5.13 12.44
CA PRO A 52 7.03 -6.45 12.11
C PRO A 52 5.51 -6.59 12.31
N GLN A 53 4.88 -5.73 13.14
CA GLN A 53 3.42 -5.70 13.30
C GLN A 53 2.69 -5.40 11.99
N CYS A 54 3.36 -4.78 11.00
CA CYS A 54 2.78 -4.51 9.70
C CYS A 54 2.22 -5.78 9.03
N TYR A 55 2.90 -6.92 9.12
CA TYR A 55 2.43 -8.17 8.50
C TYR A 55 1.14 -8.66 9.15
N ARG A 56 1.12 -8.67 10.49
CA ARG A 56 -0.06 -9.03 11.28
C ARG A 56 -1.23 -8.10 10.99
N TYR A 57 -0.99 -6.78 10.91
CA TYR A 57 -2.03 -5.81 10.54
C TYR A 57 -2.63 -6.11 9.16
N ILE A 58 -1.80 -6.40 8.17
CA ILE A 58 -2.26 -6.76 6.82
C ILE A 58 -3.10 -8.05 6.88
N MET A 59 -2.65 -9.06 7.63
CA MET A 59 -3.40 -10.32 7.81
C MET A 59 -4.75 -10.10 8.52
N GLU A 60 -4.76 -9.37 9.63
CA GLU A 60 -5.95 -9.10 10.45
C GLU A 60 -7.01 -8.24 9.73
N THR A 61 -6.59 -7.48 8.71
CA THR A 61 -7.48 -6.63 7.90
C THR A 61 -7.97 -7.30 6.60
N TYR A 62 -7.69 -8.59 6.40
CA TYR A 62 -8.45 -9.40 5.44
C TYR A 62 -9.81 -9.79 6.02
N HIS A 63 -10.83 -9.85 5.18
CA HIS A 63 -12.15 -10.38 5.54
C HIS A 63 -12.04 -11.86 5.91
N SER A 64 -12.82 -12.31 6.90
CA SER A 64 -12.72 -13.68 7.44
C SER A 64 -12.85 -14.77 6.35
N SER A 65 -13.69 -14.53 5.33
CA SER A 65 -13.91 -15.47 4.23
C SER A 65 -12.68 -15.73 3.34
N VAL A 66 -11.70 -14.83 3.34
CA VAL A 66 -10.49 -14.94 2.50
C VAL A 66 -9.20 -14.99 3.34
N ARG A 67 -9.25 -14.59 4.61
CA ARG A 67 -8.06 -14.50 5.49
C ARG A 67 -7.29 -15.83 5.57
N ALA A 68 -8.00 -16.96 5.62
CA ALA A 68 -7.37 -18.29 5.73
C ALA A 68 -6.53 -18.69 4.50
N ALA A 69 -6.69 -18.00 3.37
CA ALA A 69 -5.89 -18.24 2.16
C ALA A 69 -4.56 -17.46 2.15
N HIS A 70 -4.25 -16.72 3.22
CA HIS A 70 -3.05 -15.90 3.33
C HIS A 70 -2.29 -16.22 4.61
N THR A 71 -0.97 -16.21 4.52
CA THR A 71 -0.07 -16.34 5.67
C THR A 71 0.74 -15.07 5.89
N GLU A 72 1.13 -14.79 7.14
CA GLU A 72 2.06 -13.68 7.41
C GLU A 72 3.39 -13.85 6.67
N THR A 73 3.84 -15.09 6.45
CA THR A 73 5.05 -15.41 5.70
C THR A 73 4.96 -14.95 4.25
N GLU A 74 3.88 -15.28 3.53
CA GLU A 74 3.67 -14.84 2.14
C GLU A 74 3.60 -13.31 2.04
N ILE A 75 2.90 -12.66 2.98
CA ILE A 75 2.84 -11.20 3.06
C ILE A 75 4.25 -10.63 3.27
N ALA A 76 5.03 -11.22 4.17
CA ALA A 76 6.38 -10.77 4.48
C ALA A 76 7.38 -11.04 3.35
N ASP A 77 7.25 -12.14 2.63
CA ASP A 77 8.06 -12.46 1.46
C ASP A 77 7.78 -11.48 0.32
N PHE A 78 6.50 -11.20 0.04
CA PHE A 78 6.13 -10.19 -0.95
C PHE A 78 6.64 -8.79 -0.57
N ALA A 79 6.38 -8.35 0.67
CA ALA A 79 6.80 -7.04 1.15
C ALA A 79 8.32 -6.84 1.05
N ARG A 80 9.11 -7.88 1.37
CA ARG A 80 10.58 -7.84 1.26
C ARG A 80 11.09 -7.96 -0.17
N ALA A 81 10.32 -8.49 -1.10
CA ALA A 81 10.74 -8.65 -2.49
C ALA A 81 10.58 -7.37 -3.33
N VAL A 82 9.84 -6.37 -2.84
CA VAL A 82 9.47 -5.18 -3.62
C VAL A 82 9.75 -3.90 -2.84
N HIS A 83 10.03 -2.82 -3.57
CA HIS A 83 10.12 -1.48 -3.00
C HIS A 83 9.01 -0.58 -3.54
N PHE A 84 8.02 -0.28 -2.72
CA PHE A 84 6.94 0.65 -3.09
C PHE A 84 7.46 2.07 -3.26
N VAL A 85 7.12 2.70 -4.39
CA VAL A 85 7.59 4.04 -4.77
C VAL A 85 6.46 5.07 -4.92
N GLY A 86 5.21 4.64 -4.94
CA GLY A 86 4.09 5.57 -4.91
C GLY A 86 2.73 4.90 -4.84
N LEU A 87 1.75 5.65 -4.33
CA LEU A 87 0.35 5.28 -4.28
C LEU A 87 -0.48 6.40 -4.93
N LYS A 88 -1.39 6.03 -5.81
CA LYS A 88 -2.40 6.95 -6.37
C LYS A 88 -3.79 6.37 -6.14
N ILE A 89 -4.64 7.09 -5.41
CA ILE A 89 -6.08 6.81 -5.36
C ILE A 89 -6.72 7.44 -6.58
N LEU A 90 -7.55 6.67 -7.27
CA LEU A 90 -8.27 7.13 -8.44
C LEU A 90 -9.71 7.44 -8.02
N SER A 91 -9.98 8.73 -7.83
CA SER A 91 -11.34 9.25 -7.75
C SER A 91 -11.90 9.34 -9.18
N ASP A 92 -13.06 8.74 -9.41
CA ASP A 92 -13.69 8.52 -10.71
C ASP A 92 -13.77 9.65 -11.73
N SER A 93 -13.70 10.89 -11.29
CA SER A 93 -14.18 12.03 -12.07
C SER A 93 -13.45 12.25 -13.40
N SER A 94 -12.41 11.49 -13.71
CA SER A 94 -11.57 11.63 -14.91
C SER A 94 -11.40 10.36 -15.77
N GLN A 95 -11.92 9.19 -15.36
CA GLN A 95 -11.73 7.95 -16.14
C GLN A 95 -13.04 7.46 -16.77
N LYS A 96 -12.96 6.92 -18.01
CA LYS A 96 -14.06 6.25 -18.72
C LYS A 96 -14.40 4.87 -18.10
N LYS A 97 -14.27 4.70 -16.79
CA LYS A 97 -14.59 3.47 -16.05
C LYS A 97 -15.83 3.72 -15.19
N PRO A 98 -16.64 2.68 -14.91
CA PRO A 98 -17.77 2.81 -14.00
C PRO A 98 -17.30 3.14 -12.59
N GLN A 99 -18.12 3.91 -11.87
CA GLN A 99 -17.76 4.42 -10.56
C GLN A 99 -17.57 3.31 -9.52
N PRO A 100 -16.49 3.28 -8.70
CA PRO A 100 -16.43 2.42 -7.54
C PRO A 100 -17.64 2.68 -6.65
N GLN A 101 -18.21 1.60 -6.15
CA GLN A 101 -19.22 1.67 -5.11
C GLN A 101 -18.62 2.27 -3.83
N SER A 102 -19.47 2.67 -2.87
CA SER A 102 -19.02 3.30 -1.61
C SER A 102 -18.09 2.42 -0.78
N ASN A 103 -18.08 1.11 -1.04
CA ASN A 103 -17.22 0.10 -0.42
C ASN A 103 -16.02 -0.32 -1.28
N GLN A 104 -15.78 0.34 -2.41
CA GLN A 104 -14.70 0.03 -3.34
C GLN A 104 -13.65 1.14 -3.38
N VAL A 105 -12.40 0.77 -3.65
CA VAL A 105 -11.30 1.73 -3.83
C VAL A 105 -10.51 1.36 -5.07
N HIS A 106 -10.48 2.25 -6.06
CA HIS A 106 -9.60 2.11 -7.22
C HIS A 106 -8.28 2.81 -6.94
N PHE A 107 -7.16 2.09 -7.07
CA PHE A 107 -5.84 2.66 -6.86
C PHE A 107 -4.78 2.06 -7.77
N VAL A 108 -3.67 2.77 -7.85
CA VAL A 108 -2.44 2.29 -8.48
C VAL A 108 -1.30 2.40 -7.48
N ALA A 109 -0.76 1.27 -7.04
CA ALA A 109 0.50 1.21 -6.32
C ALA A 109 1.65 0.91 -7.29
N SER A 110 2.66 1.77 -7.33
CA SER A 110 3.87 1.57 -8.14
C SER A 110 4.98 1.03 -7.25
N TYR A 111 5.69 0.00 -7.71
CA TYR A 111 6.77 -0.62 -6.96
C TYR A 111 7.90 -1.10 -7.88
N LEU A 112 9.09 -1.22 -7.29
CA LEU A 112 10.28 -1.71 -7.93
C LEU A 112 10.52 -3.18 -7.56
N VAL A 113 10.85 -3.99 -8.57
CA VAL A 113 11.38 -5.34 -8.41
C VAL A 113 12.60 -5.50 -9.34
N GLY A 114 13.79 -5.54 -8.74
CA GLY A 114 15.04 -5.45 -9.51
C GLY A 114 15.14 -4.15 -10.32
N ASP A 115 15.30 -4.26 -11.65
CA ASP A 115 15.34 -3.14 -12.59
C ASP A 115 13.99 -2.81 -13.24
N ARG A 116 12.87 -3.33 -12.70
CA ARG A 116 11.53 -3.15 -13.24
C ARG A 116 10.67 -2.27 -12.35
N LEU A 117 9.97 -1.33 -12.96
CA LEU A 117 8.85 -0.60 -12.38
C LEU A 117 7.54 -1.29 -12.78
N GLU A 118 6.88 -1.86 -11.80
CA GLU A 118 5.60 -2.56 -11.90
C GLU A 118 4.47 -1.65 -11.38
N LYS A 119 3.24 -1.98 -11.77
CA LYS A 119 2.02 -1.32 -11.26
C LYS A 119 1.02 -2.36 -10.79
N LEU A 120 0.56 -2.19 -9.57
CA LEU A 120 -0.65 -2.82 -9.05
C LEU A 120 -1.81 -1.85 -9.27
N ASP A 121 -2.51 -1.95 -10.40
CA ASP A 121 -3.75 -1.21 -10.69
C ASP A 121 -4.93 -2.11 -10.31
N GLU A 122 -5.60 -1.77 -9.23
CA GLU A 122 -6.60 -2.62 -8.60
C GLU A 122 -7.84 -1.82 -8.19
N VAL A 123 -9.01 -2.41 -8.44
CA VAL A 123 -10.26 -2.02 -7.78
C VAL A 123 -10.52 -3.01 -6.65
N SER A 124 -10.21 -2.60 -5.41
CA SER A 124 -10.45 -3.43 -4.23
C SER A 124 -11.89 -3.29 -3.74
N ASP A 125 -12.48 -4.40 -3.33
CA ASP A 125 -13.73 -4.49 -2.58
C ASP A 125 -13.46 -4.61 -1.09
N PHE A 126 -14.16 -3.77 -0.32
CA PHE A 126 -14.16 -3.81 1.13
C PHE A 126 -15.56 -4.16 1.66
N GLU A 127 -15.59 -4.77 2.83
CA GLU A 127 -16.82 -5.12 3.50
C GLU A 127 -16.72 -4.83 4.99
N MET A 128 -17.84 -4.44 5.60
CA MET A 128 -17.91 -4.17 7.04
C MET A 128 -18.16 -5.47 7.78
N GLU A 129 -17.18 -5.94 8.56
CA GLU A 129 -17.28 -7.13 9.40
C GLU A 129 -17.15 -6.72 10.87
N GLN A 130 -18.19 -6.99 11.67
CA GLN A 130 -18.20 -6.68 13.11
C GLN A 130 -17.83 -5.22 13.43
N GLY A 131 -18.26 -4.27 12.59
CA GLY A 131 -17.98 -2.84 12.75
C GLY A 131 -16.57 -2.42 12.33
N HIS A 132 -15.86 -3.23 11.55
CA HIS A 132 -14.56 -2.91 10.96
C HIS A 132 -14.61 -3.09 9.45
N TRP A 133 -14.05 -2.16 8.70
CA TRP A 133 -13.78 -2.40 7.29
C TRP A 133 -12.74 -3.51 7.13
N MET A 134 -12.95 -4.40 6.16
CA MET A 134 -12.07 -5.51 5.83
C MET A 134 -11.86 -5.58 4.32
N TYR A 135 -10.63 -5.88 3.88
CA TYR A 135 -10.34 -6.17 2.48
C TYR A 135 -10.88 -7.56 2.11
N ARG A 136 -11.75 -7.64 1.10
CA ARG A 136 -12.39 -8.89 0.68
C ARG A 136 -11.81 -9.44 -0.61
N SER A 137 -11.74 -8.62 -1.65
CA SER A 137 -11.28 -9.01 -2.98
C SER A 137 -10.76 -7.80 -3.74
N GLY A 138 -10.17 -8.04 -4.90
CA GLY A 138 -9.75 -6.99 -5.81
C GLY A 138 -9.72 -7.48 -7.25
N VAL A 139 -10.05 -6.59 -8.17
CA VAL A 139 -9.95 -6.84 -9.61
C VAL A 139 -8.74 -6.10 -10.15
N LEU A 140 -7.78 -6.86 -10.68
CA LEU A 140 -6.53 -6.34 -11.23
C LEU A 140 -6.70 -5.94 -12.69
N THR A 141 -6.12 -4.79 -13.05
CA THR A 141 -5.85 -4.40 -14.43
C THR A 141 -4.37 -4.61 -14.71
N GLU A 142 -4.04 -5.44 -15.71
CA GLU A 142 -2.65 -5.68 -16.08
C GLU A 142 -2.03 -4.46 -16.78
N HIS A 143 -0.77 -4.19 -16.44
CA HIS A 143 0.05 -3.17 -17.09
C HIS A 143 1.40 -3.79 -17.48
N PRO A 144 1.98 -3.41 -18.63
CA PRO A 144 3.32 -3.84 -18.96
C PRO A 144 4.33 -3.23 -17.98
N ALA A 145 5.22 -4.07 -17.45
CA ALA A 145 6.34 -3.62 -16.65
C ALA A 145 7.26 -2.69 -17.45
N VAL A 146 7.73 -1.61 -16.83
CA VAL A 146 8.68 -0.67 -17.43
C VAL A 146 10.08 -1.02 -16.92
N ARG A 147 10.98 -1.37 -17.84
CA ARG A 147 12.38 -1.63 -17.50
C ARG A 147 13.15 -0.31 -17.36
N LEU A 148 13.80 -0.12 -16.22
CA LEU A 148 14.58 1.07 -15.90
C LEU A 148 16.03 0.90 -16.35
N SER A 149 16.56 1.91 -17.01
CA SER A 149 17.97 2.05 -17.30
C SER A 149 18.72 2.62 -16.08
N ARG A 150 19.99 2.24 -15.94
CA ARG A 150 20.88 2.69 -14.85
C ARG A 150 20.94 4.22 -14.68
N ASN A 151 20.74 4.97 -15.77
CA ASN A 151 20.85 6.42 -15.79
C ASN A 151 19.51 7.16 -15.71
N ASP A 152 18.38 6.44 -15.72
CA ASP A 152 17.05 7.06 -15.59
C ASP A 152 16.90 7.70 -14.22
N ILE A 153 16.02 8.70 -14.11
CA ILE A 153 15.66 9.25 -12.81
C ILE A 153 14.87 8.21 -12.03
N CYS A 154 15.25 8.01 -10.77
CA CYS A 154 14.64 7.03 -9.92
C CYS A 154 13.16 7.38 -9.63
N PRO A 155 12.22 6.43 -9.79
CA PRO A 155 10.80 6.69 -9.57
C PRO A 155 10.40 6.82 -8.09
N CYS A 156 11.30 6.59 -7.13
CA CYS A 156 11.02 6.79 -5.69
C CYS A 156 10.88 8.25 -5.28
N GLY A 157 11.02 9.20 -6.21
CA GLY A 157 10.92 10.64 -5.94
C GLY A 157 12.20 11.27 -5.39
N SER A 158 13.30 10.51 -5.26
CA SER A 158 14.59 11.02 -4.78
C SER A 158 15.27 12.03 -5.71
N GLY A 159 14.83 12.11 -6.97
CA GLY A 159 15.40 13.01 -7.99
C GLY A 159 16.80 12.62 -8.49
N ILE A 160 17.37 11.51 -8.00
CA ILE A 160 18.68 11.02 -8.42
C ILE A 160 18.58 9.87 -9.43
N LYS A 161 19.70 9.55 -10.09
CA LYS A 161 19.77 8.44 -11.06
C LYS A 161 19.51 7.09 -10.37
N PHE A 162 18.81 6.19 -11.06
CA PHE A 162 18.42 4.87 -10.55
C PHE A 162 19.59 4.08 -9.96
N LYS A 163 20.72 4.00 -10.67
CA LYS A 163 21.93 3.30 -10.17
C LYS A 163 22.53 3.87 -8.87
N LYS A 164 22.23 5.12 -8.54
CA LYS A 164 22.74 5.80 -7.34
C LYS A 164 21.72 5.77 -6.20
N CYS A 165 20.48 5.39 -6.47
CA CYS A 165 19.43 5.30 -5.47
C CYS A 165 19.48 3.93 -4.80
N GLN A 166 19.65 3.91 -3.49
CA GLN A 166 19.66 2.68 -2.72
C GLN A 166 18.22 2.36 -2.33
N HIS A 167 17.65 1.35 -2.99
CA HIS A 167 16.41 0.71 -2.55
C HIS A 167 16.85 -0.49 -1.74
N GLN A 168 16.65 -0.45 -0.42
CA GLN A 168 16.76 -1.66 0.38
C GLN A 168 15.63 -2.57 -0.06
N VAL A 169 15.99 -3.66 -0.72
CA VAL A 169 15.15 -4.83 -0.95
C VAL A 169 15.91 -5.98 -0.32
#